data_AF-A0A978SWX2-F1
#
_entry.id   AF-A0A978SWX2-F1
#
_cell.length_a   1.000
_cell.length_b   1.000
_cell.length_c   1.000
_cell.angle_alpha   90.00
_cell.angle_beta   90.00
_cell.angle_gamma   90.00
#
_symmetry.space_group_name_H-M   'P 1'
#
loop_
_entity.id
_entity.type
_entity.pdbx_description
1 polymer ?
#
loop_
_entity_poly.entity_id
_entity_poly.type
_entity_poly.pdbx_seq_one_letter_code
_entity_poly.pdbx_strand_id
1 'polypeptide(L)'
;MTPDLPRFFRACNPSMTLNCGNEEDRKYYIDFSSVRGSNIIRELGRTITLLAGDDPSCQLFTGHIGCGKSTELFRLKAELEEKGFHVVYFESSKDLDMADVDITDILLAIARQVSESLEKIKVYTQPRGFSALLKGAAEILQSPIQLEGEAGIPGLGSITVGEGELGISLTGGIGKITAKTKDSPKLRSQLRQYLEPRTNTILEAINKELLIPASEQLKRIGKKGLVVIVDNLDRIDSTPKGAGRTQPEYLFVERGEQLTKLHCHVIYTIPLALIFSNELGRLTSRFGVKPKVLPMVPVRERDGRYCVKGMALLRQMVLARAFPDLSPQQRLQEIEQVFDSVETLDRLCQVSGGHVRNLLGLLYSCLQQEDPPLSRNCVENVIREYRDDLIAALADDEWELLFQALQQQSVIGDENYQILLRSMFLFEYRDENGRWFWINPALAEAEKFKSWQLQKA
;
A
#
# COMPACT_ATOMS: atom_id res chain seq x y z
N MET A 1 -32.43 -14.56 7.62
CA MET A 1 -32.20 -14.51 6.16
C MET A 1 -30.92 -15.27 5.86
N THR A 2 -30.91 -16.24 4.95
CA THR A 2 -29.67 -17.00 4.68
C THR A 2 -28.73 -16.20 3.77
N PRO A 3 -27.43 -16.07 4.09
CA PRO A 3 -26.48 -15.38 3.22
C PRO A 3 -26.31 -16.11 1.88
N ASP A 4 -26.12 -15.35 0.80
CA ASP A 4 -25.64 -15.89 -0.48
C ASP A 4 -24.18 -16.33 -0.30
N LEU A 5 -23.99 -17.61 0.00
CA LEU A 5 -22.69 -18.15 0.40
C LEU A 5 -21.59 -17.93 -0.66
N PRO A 6 -21.78 -18.21 -1.97
CA PRO A 6 -20.78 -17.87 -2.97
C PRO A 6 -20.42 -16.38 -3.04
N ARG A 7 -21.40 -15.48 -2.90
CA ARG A 7 -21.15 -14.03 -2.87
C ARG A 7 -20.39 -13.64 -1.61
N PHE A 8 -20.81 -14.14 -0.45
CA PHE A 8 -20.20 -13.87 0.85
C PHE A 8 -18.74 -14.37 0.87
N PHE A 9 -18.48 -15.59 0.44
CA PHE A 9 -17.15 -16.18 0.34
C PHE A 9 -16.21 -15.33 -0.53
N ARG A 10 -16.66 -14.91 -1.72
CA ARG A 10 -15.88 -14.01 -2.59
C ARG A 10 -15.64 -12.65 -1.93
N ALA A 11 -16.65 -12.09 -1.27
CA ALA A 11 -16.55 -10.81 -0.59
C ALA A 11 -15.59 -10.83 0.61
N CYS A 12 -15.32 -12.01 1.17
CA CYS A 12 -14.36 -12.21 2.26
C CYS A 12 -12.90 -12.40 1.80
N ASN A 13 -12.63 -12.48 0.50
CA ASN A 13 -11.27 -12.70 0.00
C ASN A 13 -10.33 -11.56 0.44
N PRO A 14 -9.31 -11.83 1.30
CA PRO A 14 -8.44 -10.81 1.87
C PRO A 14 -7.49 -10.14 0.85
N SER A 15 -7.35 -10.73 -0.33
CA SER A 15 -6.55 -10.21 -1.44
C SER A 15 -7.31 -9.22 -2.33
N MET A 16 -8.63 -9.11 -2.17
CA MET A 16 -9.47 -8.21 -2.97
C MET A 16 -9.62 -6.85 -2.27
N THR A 17 -9.09 -5.80 -2.91
CA THR A 17 -9.30 -4.41 -2.51
C THR A 17 -10.67 -3.94 -2.99
N LEU A 18 -11.41 -3.22 -2.14
CA LEU A 18 -12.65 -2.56 -2.56
C LEU A 18 -12.34 -1.31 -3.39
N ASN A 19 -12.94 -1.20 -4.57
CA ASN A 19 -12.91 -0.02 -5.39
C ASN A 19 -14.21 0.78 -5.21
N CYS A 20 -14.20 1.75 -4.30
CA CYS A 20 -15.37 2.59 -4.01
C CYS A 20 -15.88 3.41 -5.21
N GLY A 21 -15.19 3.44 -6.35
CA GLY A 21 -15.76 3.94 -7.60
C GLY A 21 -16.93 3.09 -8.11
N ASN A 22 -16.91 1.78 -7.86
CA ASN A 22 -17.95 0.81 -8.22
C ASN A 22 -19.08 0.79 -7.18
N GLU A 23 -20.33 0.85 -7.63
CA GLU A 23 -21.52 0.80 -6.76
C GLU A 23 -21.63 -0.49 -5.95
N GLU A 24 -21.26 -1.64 -6.53
CA GLU A 24 -21.30 -2.92 -5.79
C GLU A 24 -20.30 -2.93 -4.63
N ASP A 25 -19.08 -2.44 -4.85
CA ASP A 25 -18.03 -2.41 -3.83
C ASP A 25 -18.37 -1.45 -2.69
N ARG A 26 -19.07 -0.35 -2.98
CA ARG A 26 -19.54 0.62 -1.96
C ARG A 26 -20.43 -0.03 -0.90
N LYS A 27 -21.18 -1.07 -1.26
CA LYS A 27 -22.08 -1.78 -0.32
C LYS A 27 -21.31 -2.49 0.81
N TYR A 28 -20.07 -2.90 0.54
CA TYR A 28 -19.18 -3.57 1.49
C TYR A 28 -18.30 -2.60 2.30
N TYR A 29 -18.26 -1.31 1.92
CA TYR A 29 -17.40 -0.32 2.58
C TYR A 29 -17.97 0.11 3.94
N ILE A 30 -17.09 0.20 4.94
CA ILE A 30 -17.38 0.77 6.25
C ILE A 30 -16.38 1.88 6.55
N ASP A 31 -16.88 3.06 6.92
CA ASP A 31 -16.05 4.21 7.26
C ASP A 31 -15.54 4.11 8.72
N PHE A 32 -14.25 3.83 8.88
CA PHE A 32 -13.59 3.75 10.18
C PHE A 32 -13.01 5.09 10.68
N SER A 33 -13.16 6.19 9.94
CA SER A 33 -12.52 7.48 10.30
C SER A 33 -12.95 8.00 11.68
N SER A 34 -14.18 7.73 12.10
CA SER A 34 -14.73 8.14 13.41
C SER A 34 -14.05 7.48 14.61
N VAL A 35 -13.40 6.32 14.41
CA VAL A 35 -12.72 5.56 15.48
C VAL A 35 -11.20 5.56 15.34
N ARG A 36 -10.66 6.10 14.23
CA ARG A 36 -9.21 6.21 13.99
C ARG A 36 -8.61 7.55 14.42
N GLY A 37 -9.42 8.45 14.98
CA GLY A 37 -8.98 9.74 15.52
C GLY A 37 -8.75 10.85 14.49
N SER A 38 -8.75 10.55 13.19
CA SER A 38 -8.73 11.57 12.14
C SER A 38 -9.30 11.06 10.80
N ASN A 39 -9.78 12.00 9.98
CA ASN A 39 -10.22 11.70 8.62
C ASN A 39 -9.12 12.07 7.61
N ILE A 40 -8.14 11.18 7.51
CA ILE A 40 -6.91 11.37 6.73
C ILE A 40 -7.20 11.52 5.24
N ILE A 41 -8.13 10.74 4.71
CA ILE A 41 -8.53 10.84 3.30
C ILE A 41 -9.12 12.21 2.98
N ARG A 42 -9.97 12.72 3.86
CA ARG A 42 -10.49 14.09 3.74
C ARG A 42 -9.35 15.12 3.76
N GLU A 43 -8.35 14.97 4.64
CA GLU A 43 -7.19 15.87 4.66
C GLU A 43 -6.41 15.83 3.34
N LEU A 44 -6.06 14.65 2.84
CA LEU A 44 -5.33 14.47 1.57
C LEU A 44 -6.09 15.11 0.40
N GLY A 45 -7.39 14.83 0.29
CA GLY A 45 -8.25 15.37 -0.76
C GLY A 45 -8.46 16.87 -0.64
N ARG A 46 -8.52 17.41 0.59
CA ARG A 46 -8.68 18.86 0.80
C ARG A 46 -7.43 19.62 0.40
N THR A 47 -6.22 19.11 0.68
CA THR A 47 -4.96 19.69 0.20
C THR A 47 -4.97 19.80 -1.32
N ILE A 48 -5.30 18.72 -2.03
CA ILE A 48 -5.36 18.71 -3.51
C ILE A 48 -6.41 19.68 -4.03
N THR A 49 -7.60 19.68 -3.41
CA THR A 49 -8.72 20.53 -3.88
C THR A 49 -8.43 22.02 -3.66
N LEU A 50 -7.72 22.40 -2.59
CA LEU A 50 -7.40 23.79 -2.28
C LEU A 50 -6.19 24.32 -3.04
N LEU A 51 -5.22 23.45 -3.35
CA LEU A 51 -4.07 23.77 -4.21
C LEU A 51 -4.38 23.59 -5.70
N ALA A 52 -5.66 23.37 -6.06
CA ALA A 52 -6.07 23.17 -7.44
C ALA A 52 -5.60 24.34 -8.33
N GLY A 53 -4.86 24.05 -9.40
CA GLY A 53 -4.32 25.09 -10.28
C GLY A 53 -2.91 24.80 -10.76
N ASP A 54 -1.99 25.74 -10.52
CA ASP A 54 -0.57 25.67 -10.94
C ASP A 54 0.37 25.21 -9.82
N ASP A 55 -0.15 24.91 -8.62
CA ASP A 55 0.63 24.51 -7.45
C ASP A 55 0.56 22.99 -7.20
N PRO A 56 1.56 22.21 -7.65
CA PRO A 56 1.60 20.78 -7.38
C PRO A 56 1.78 20.50 -5.89
N SER A 57 1.19 19.41 -5.40
CA SER A 57 1.35 18.95 -4.02
C SER A 57 1.95 17.56 -3.98
N CYS A 58 2.98 17.35 -3.16
CA CYS A 58 3.50 16.00 -2.87
C CYS A 58 3.08 15.60 -1.45
N GLN A 59 2.33 14.51 -1.31
CA GLN A 59 1.82 14.03 -0.03
C GLN A 59 2.26 12.57 0.22
N LEU A 60 2.52 12.25 1.48
CA LEU A 60 2.94 10.92 1.92
C LEU A 60 1.84 10.26 2.75
N PHE A 61 1.54 9.00 2.44
CA PHE A 61 0.53 8.20 3.12
C PHE A 61 1.11 6.88 3.60
N THR A 62 0.75 6.41 4.80
CA THR A 62 1.32 5.19 5.36
C THR A 62 0.39 4.56 6.40
N GLY A 63 0.77 3.42 6.92
CA GLY A 63 -0.01 2.56 7.81
C GLY A 63 0.39 1.11 7.61
N HIS A 64 -0.11 0.21 8.47
CA HIS A 64 0.17 -1.22 8.38
C HIS A 64 -0.20 -1.81 7.00
N ILE A 65 0.59 -2.78 6.53
CA ILE A 65 0.32 -3.46 5.26
C ILE A 65 -0.95 -4.30 5.42
N GLY A 66 -2.04 -3.91 4.74
CA GLY A 66 -3.33 -4.58 4.84
C GLY A 66 -4.35 -3.92 5.78
N CYS A 67 -4.04 -2.75 6.37
CA CYS A 67 -5.00 -2.03 7.23
C CYS A 67 -6.12 -1.28 6.49
N GLY A 68 -6.15 -1.36 5.15
CA GLY A 68 -7.17 -0.73 4.29
C GLY A 68 -6.72 0.49 3.49
N LYS A 69 -5.41 0.79 3.44
CA LYS A 69 -4.86 1.94 2.68
C LYS A 69 -5.36 2.02 1.24
N SER A 70 -5.26 0.93 0.48
CA SER A 70 -5.68 0.90 -0.93
C SER A 70 -7.16 1.20 -1.10
N THR A 71 -8.03 0.67 -0.22
CA THR A 71 -9.47 0.99 -0.22
C THR A 71 -9.72 2.48 0.03
N GLU A 72 -9.02 3.06 0.99
CA GLU A 72 -9.09 4.49 1.31
C GLU A 72 -8.55 5.37 0.17
N LEU A 73 -7.53 4.91 -0.56
CA LEU A 73 -7.02 5.57 -1.78
C LEU A 73 -7.99 5.48 -2.97
N PHE A 74 -8.69 4.34 -3.15
CA PHE A 74 -9.76 4.24 -4.16
C PHE A 74 -10.95 5.14 -3.84
N ARG A 75 -11.30 5.27 -2.55
CA ARG A 75 -12.28 6.25 -2.10
C ARG A 75 -11.83 7.67 -2.44
N LEU A 76 -10.59 8.04 -2.11
CA LEU A 76 -10.03 9.34 -2.45
C LEU A 76 -10.05 9.61 -3.96
N LYS A 77 -9.68 8.60 -4.76
CA LYS A 77 -9.74 8.67 -6.22
C LYS A 77 -11.15 9.04 -6.69
N ALA A 78 -12.16 8.30 -6.26
CA ALA A 78 -13.55 8.55 -6.64
C ALA A 78 -14.00 9.98 -6.24
N GLU A 79 -13.69 10.42 -5.02
CA GLU A 79 -14.01 11.77 -4.53
C GLU A 79 -13.33 12.89 -5.35
N LEU A 80 -12.09 12.67 -5.80
CA LEU A 80 -11.35 13.63 -6.62
C LEU A 80 -11.85 13.66 -8.08
N GLU A 81 -12.19 12.50 -8.64
CA GLU A 81 -12.80 12.40 -9.97
C GLU A 81 -14.15 13.13 -10.02
N GLU A 82 -15.00 12.96 -9.00
CA GLU A 82 -16.27 13.68 -8.84
C GLU A 82 -16.05 15.20 -8.74
N LYS A 83 -14.98 15.63 -8.07
CA LYS A 83 -14.59 17.06 -7.99
C LYS A 83 -13.99 17.61 -9.28
N GLY A 84 -13.85 16.79 -10.33
CA GLY A 84 -13.41 17.21 -11.65
C GLY A 84 -11.90 17.06 -11.92
N PHE A 85 -11.16 16.33 -11.09
CA PHE A 85 -9.75 16.00 -11.39
C PHE A 85 -9.65 14.82 -12.37
N HIS A 86 -8.50 14.71 -13.03
CA HIS A 86 -8.10 13.46 -13.69
C HIS A 86 -7.15 12.72 -12.76
N VAL A 87 -7.54 11.55 -12.29
CA VAL A 87 -6.81 10.80 -11.27
C VAL A 87 -6.23 9.53 -11.88
N VAL A 88 -4.90 9.43 -11.86
CA VAL A 88 -4.14 8.26 -12.27
C VAL A 88 -3.79 7.48 -10.99
N TYR A 89 -4.36 6.30 -10.83
CA TYR A 89 -4.04 5.40 -9.73
C TYR A 89 -3.34 4.16 -10.30
N PHE A 90 -2.25 3.73 -9.67
CA PHE A 90 -1.64 2.45 -9.96
C PHE A 90 -0.94 1.87 -8.73
N GLU A 91 -0.79 0.55 -8.75
CA GLU A 91 -0.06 -0.21 -7.73
C GLU A 91 1.37 -0.43 -8.20
N SER A 92 2.35 0.15 -7.50
CA SER A 92 3.77 0.07 -7.87
C SER A 92 4.28 -1.37 -7.94
N SER A 93 3.76 -2.27 -7.09
CA SER A 93 4.10 -3.69 -7.06
C SER A 93 3.75 -4.47 -8.35
N LYS A 94 2.95 -3.89 -9.25
CA LYS A 94 2.64 -4.49 -10.56
C LYS A 94 3.64 -4.08 -11.64
N ASP A 95 4.30 -2.94 -11.46
CA ASP A 95 5.17 -2.31 -12.46
C ASP A 95 6.66 -2.35 -12.09
N LEU A 96 6.97 -2.50 -10.80
CA LEU A 96 8.32 -2.37 -10.26
C LEU A 96 8.74 -3.64 -9.51
N ASP A 97 10.04 -3.94 -9.51
CA ASP A 97 10.61 -4.96 -8.63
C ASP A 97 10.83 -4.36 -7.24
N MET A 98 9.97 -4.72 -6.29
CA MET A 98 9.99 -4.22 -4.91
C MET A 98 11.27 -4.59 -4.15
N ALA A 99 12.00 -5.62 -4.59
CA ALA A 99 13.25 -6.04 -3.97
C ALA A 99 14.43 -5.14 -4.39
N ASP A 100 14.35 -4.55 -5.60
CA ASP A 100 15.42 -3.74 -6.17
C ASP A 100 14.88 -2.62 -7.06
N VAL A 101 14.29 -1.60 -6.43
CA VAL A 101 13.72 -0.41 -7.07
C VAL A 101 14.57 0.83 -6.82
N ASP A 102 14.71 1.70 -7.83
CA ASP A 102 15.29 3.03 -7.72
C ASP A 102 14.26 4.15 -8.06
N ILE A 103 14.62 5.39 -7.78
CA ILE A 103 13.83 6.59 -8.09
C ILE A 103 13.50 6.68 -9.57
N THR A 104 14.47 6.36 -10.44
CA THR A 104 14.25 6.38 -11.89
C THR A 104 13.16 5.40 -12.31
N ASP A 105 13.09 4.23 -11.68
CA ASP A 105 12.06 3.23 -11.95
C ASP A 105 10.67 3.76 -11.54
N ILE A 106 10.56 4.40 -10.37
CA ILE A 106 9.32 5.05 -9.90
C ILE A 106 8.88 6.16 -10.88
N LEU A 107 9.81 7.02 -11.30
CA LEU A 107 9.53 8.12 -12.23
C LEU A 107 9.06 7.58 -13.59
N LEU A 108 9.69 6.54 -14.12
CA LEU A 108 9.29 5.90 -15.37
C LEU A 108 7.91 5.23 -15.25
N ALA A 109 7.60 4.56 -14.14
CA ALA A 109 6.29 3.98 -13.90
C ALA A 109 5.19 5.06 -13.87
N ILE A 110 5.42 6.19 -13.18
CA ILE A 110 4.49 7.33 -13.20
C ILE A 110 4.30 7.83 -14.63
N ALA A 111 5.38 8.05 -15.37
CA ALA A 111 5.30 8.51 -16.76
C ALA A 111 4.49 7.57 -17.66
N ARG A 112 4.70 6.25 -17.52
CA ARG A 112 3.95 5.22 -18.25
C ARG A 112 2.47 5.28 -17.92
N GLN A 113 2.13 5.26 -16.64
CA GLN A 113 0.74 5.21 -16.16
C GLN A 113 -0.03 6.48 -16.50
N VAL A 114 0.61 7.64 -16.38
CA VAL A 114 0.02 8.92 -16.82
C VAL A 114 -0.21 8.90 -18.32
N SER A 115 0.79 8.52 -19.13
CA SER A 115 0.64 8.48 -20.59
C SER A 115 -0.49 7.56 -21.02
N GLU A 116 -0.56 6.35 -20.46
CA GLU A 116 -1.61 5.37 -20.75
C GLU A 116 -3.00 5.91 -20.37
N SER A 117 -3.11 6.60 -19.23
CA SER A 117 -4.38 7.19 -18.78
C SER A 117 -4.85 8.35 -19.69
N LEU A 118 -3.92 9.17 -20.18
CA LEU A 118 -4.22 10.29 -21.09
C LEU A 118 -4.61 9.79 -22.49
N GLU A 119 -3.93 8.76 -23.01
CA GLU A 119 -4.26 8.13 -24.29
C GLU A 119 -5.72 7.62 -24.31
N LYS A 120 -6.20 7.05 -23.19
CA LYS A 120 -7.60 6.57 -23.04
C LYS A 120 -8.64 7.68 -23.20
N ILE A 121 -8.29 8.92 -22.86
CA ILE A 121 -9.15 10.10 -23.02
C ILE A 121 -8.77 10.97 -24.23
N LYS A 122 -7.95 10.42 -25.14
CA LYS A 122 -7.48 11.09 -26.38
C LYS A 122 -6.73 12.40 -26.13
N VAL A 123 -6.05 12.49 -24.99
CA VAL A 123 -5.12 13.57 -24.65
C VAL A 123 -3.72 13.10 -25.04
N TYR A 124 -3.10 13.76 -26.01
CA TYR A 124 -1.81 13.35 -26.57
C TYR A 124 -0.75 14.40 -26.29
N THR A 125 0.39 13.95 -25.77
CA THR A 125 1.58 14.77 -25.59
C THR A 125 2.59 14.50 -26.71
N GLN A 126 3.57 15.39 -26.91
CA GLN A 126 4.66 15.19 -27.90
C GLN A 126 6.03 15.10 -27.21
N PRO A 127 6.35 13.95 -26.58
CA PRO A 127 7.52 13.82 -25.75
C PRO A 127 8.77 13.42 -26.56
N ARG A 128 9.35 14.39 -27.27
CA ARG A 128 10.50 14.16 -28.16
C ARG A 128 11.77 13.79 -27.41
N GLY A 129 12.16 14.56 -26.40
CA GLY A 129 13.37 14.31 -25.62
C GLY A 129 13.25 13.08 -24.73
N PHE A 130 12.07 12.88 -24.13
CA PHE A 130 11.83 11.68 -23.32
C PHE A 130 11.81 10.42 -24.18
N SER A 131 11.22 10.45 -25.39
CA SER A 131 11.28 9.33 -26.33
C SER A 131 12.71 9.02 -26.78
N ALA A 132 13.56 10.05 -26.96
CA ALA A 132 14.97 9.85 -27.29
C ALA A 132 15.74 9.17 -26.14
N LEU A 133 15.45 9.54 -24.88
CA LEU A 133 16.03 8.88 -23.71
C LEU A 133 15.62 7.41 -23.62
N LEU A 134 14.34 7.11 -23.84
CA LEU A 134 13.84 5.73 -23.88
C LEU A 134 14.46 4.93 -25.03
N LYS A 135 14.69 5.55 -26.19
CA LYS A 135 15.40 4.93 -27.30
C LYS A 135 16.84 4.57 -26.91
N GLY A 136 17.59 5.48 -26.29
CA GLY A 136 18.95 5.20 -25.81
C GLY A 136 19.00 4.10 -24.74
N ALA A 137 18.02 4.07 -23.83
CA ALA A 137 17.88 2.98 -22.87
C ALA A 137 17.61 1.63 -23.56
N ALA A 138 16.73 1.62 -24.58
CA ALA A 138 16.43 0.41 -25.35
C ALA A 138 17.63 -0.09 -26.17
N GLU A 139 18.44 0.81 -26.73
CA GLU A 139 19.67 0.49 -27.47
C GLU A 139 20.72 -0.17 -26.56
N ILE A 140 20.90 0.34 -25.34
CA ILE A 140 21.82 -0.26 -24.36
C ILE A 140 21.40 -1.69 -24.00
N LEU A 141 20.09 -1.93 -23.86
CA LEU A 141 19.53 -3.25 -23.62
C LEU A 141 19.59 -4.18 -24.85
N GLN A 142 19.93 -3.65 -26.03
CA GLN A 142 20.11 -4.42 -27.27
C GLN A 142 21.58 -4.64 -27.63
N SER A 143 22.51 -3.91 -27.02
CA SER A 143 23.92 -4.01 -27.33
C SER A 143 24.46 -5.42 -27.01
N PRO A 144 24.93 -6.18 -28.02
CA PRO A 144 25.64 -7.43 -27.77
C PRO A 144 27.00 -7.05 -27.20
N ILE A 145 27.16 -7.13 -25.88
CA ILE A 145 28.49 -7.01 -25.30
C ILE A 145 29.29 -8.23 -25.79
N GLN A 146 30.39 -7.97 -26.49
CA GLN A 146 31.45 -8.94 -26.75
C GLN A 146 31.85 -9.57 -25.42
N LEU A 147 31.36 -10.78 -25.18
CA LEU A 147 31.85 -11.66 -24.14
C LEU A 147 33.17 -12.23 -24.66
N GLU A 148 34.28 -11.57 -24.33
CA GLU A 148 35.52 -12.33 -24.18
C GLU A 148 35.31 -13.29 -23.00
N GLY A 149 35.08 -14.56 -23.32
CA GLY A 149 35.00 -15.64 -22.34
C GLY A 149 33.60 -15.91 -21.80
N GLU A 150 32.79 -16.62 -22.58
CA GLU A 150 32.17 -17.90 -22.22
C GLU A 150 31.01 -18.21 -23.18
N ALA A 151 31.03 -19.45 -23.67
CA ALA A 151 30.22 -19.94 -24.77
C ALA A 151 28.72 -19.71 -24.55
N GLY A 152 28.04 -19.30 -25.63
CA GLY A 152 26.63 -18.95 -25.65
C GLY A 152 25.73 -20.02 -25.04
N ILE A 153 24.82 -19.58 -24.16
CA ILE A 153 23.73 -20.39 -23.62
C ILE A 153 22.69 -20.57 -24.74
N PRO A 154 22.41 -21.80 -25.21
CA PRO A 154 21.37 -22.04 -26.20
C PRO A 154 20.00 -21.89 -25.53
N GLY A 155 19.16 -20.95 -26.00
CA GLY A 155 17.78 -20.81 -25.53
C GLY A 155 17.26 -19.36 -25.44
N LEU A 156 18.13 -18.35 -25.45
CA LEU A 156 17.70 -16.97 -25.68
C LEU A 156 17.54 -16.76 -27.19
N GLY A 157 16.30 -16.90 -27.68
CA GLY A 157 15.95 -16.48 -29.03
C GLY A 157 16.44 -15.04 -29.26
N SER A 158 17.27 -14.85 -30.29
CA SER A 158 17.60 -13.52 -30.79
C SER A 158 16.33 -12.90 -31.35
N ILE A 159 15.59 -12.17 -30.52
CA ILE A 159 14.56 -11.25 -30.99
C ILE A 159 15.32 -10.06 -31.58
N THR A 160 15.69 -10.18 -32.85
CA THR A 160 16.11 -9.07 -33.69
C THR A 160 14.95 -8.11 -33.82
N VAL A 161 15.08 -6.93 -33.22
CA VAL A 161 14.14 -5.83 -33.43
C VAL A 161 14.48 -5.21 -34.78
N GLY A 162 13.57 -5.29 -35.75
CA GLY A 162 13.70 -4.51 -36.97
C GLY A 162 13.74 -3.02 -36.63
N GLU A 163 14.60 -2.26 -37.31
CA GLU A 163 14.82 -0.81 -37.12
C GLU A 163 13.54 0.04 -37.20
N GLY A 164 12.39 -0.53 -37.62
CA GLY A 164 11.08 0.11 -37.70
C GLY A 164 10.05 -0.22 -36.61
N GLU A 165 10.35 -1.06 -35.60
CA GLU A 165 9.34 -1.56 -34.64
C GLU A 165 9.35 -0.94 -33.24
N LEU A 166 10.20 0.06 -32.95
CA LEU A 166 10.05 0.89 -31.75
C LEU A 166 8.88 1.87 -31.94
N GLY A 167 7.64 1.37 -31.79
CA GLY A 167 6.43 2.20 -31.71
C GLY A 167 6.64 3.32 -30.68
N ILE A 168 6.75 4.56 -31.18
CA ILE A 168 7.21 5.77 -30.49
C ILE A 168 6.08 6.38 -29.64
N SER A 169 5.49 5.61 -28.73
CA SER A 169 4.66 6.15 -27.64
C SER A 169 5.34 5.87 -26.31
N LEU A 170 5.22 6.78 -25.34
CA LEU A 170 5.83 6.59 -24.01
C LEU A 170 5.35 5.29 -23.36
N THR A 171 4.06 4.99 -23.49
CA THR A 171 3.45 3.75 -23.00
C THR A 171 4.15 2.52 -23.57
N GLY A 172 4.34 2.47 -24.91
CA GLY A 172 4.98 1.35 -25.59
C GLY A 172 6.48 1.25 -25.32
N GLY A 173 7.19 2.39 -25.33
CA GLY A 173 8.63 2.46 -25.07
C GLY A 173 9.00 2.00 -23.66
N ILE A 174 8.33 2.53 -22.63
CA ILE A 174 8.56 2.14 -21.23
C ILE A 174 8.15 0.69 -21.02
N GLY A 175 6.98 0.26 -21.54
CA GLY A 175 6.53 -1.13 -21.42
C GLY A 175 7.51 -2.15 -21.99
N LYS A 176 8.16 -1.86 -23.13
CA LYS A 176 9.19 -2.72 -23.71
C LYS A 176 10.45 -2.80 -22.85
N ILE A 177 10.89 -1.68 -22.28
CA ILE A 177 12.04 -1.65 -21.37
C ILE A 177 11.74 -2.49 -20.12
N THR A 178 10.60 -2.25 -19.47
CA THR A 178 10.18 -3.00 -18.28
C THR A 178 10.08 -4.50 -18.55
N ALA A 179 9.51 -4.93 -19.68
CA ALA A 179 9.40 -6.34 -20.04
C ALA A 179 10.77 -7.01 -20.22
N LYS A 180 11.75 -6.33 -20.83
CA LYS A 180 13.11 -6.87 -21.02
C LYS A 180 13.89 -7.01 -19.72
N THR A 181 13.67 -6.10 -18.77
CA THR A 181 14.44 -6.06 -17.53
C THR A 181 13.83 -6.89 -16.40
N LYS A 182 12.52 -7.17 -16.46
CA LYS A 182 11.77 -7.88 -15.40
C LYS A 182 12.49 -9.14 -14.89
N ASP A 183 12.92 -10.02 -15.79
CA ASP A 183 13.47 -11.32 -15.42
C ASP A 183 15.02 -11.39 -15.51
N SER A 184 15.70 -10.25 -15.71
CA SER A 184 17.16 -10.21 -15.88
C SER A 184 17.85 -9.18 -14.97
N PRO A 185 18.44 -9.63 -13.84
CA PRO A 185 19.22 -8.75 -12.95
C PRO A 185 20.36 -8.02 -13.66
N LYS A 186 21.01 -8.68 -14.64
CA LYS A 186 22.10 -8.08 -15.43
C LYS A 186 21.60 -6.91 -16.28
N LEU A 187 20.50 -7.10 -17.02
CA LEU A 187 19.90 -6.04 -17.83
C LEU A 187 19.36 -4.89 -16.96
N ARG A 188 18.82 -5.19 -15.77
CA ARG A 188 18.43 -4.18 -14.78
C ARG A 188 19.61 -3.33 -14.32
N SER A 189 20.72 -3.97 -13.96
CA SER A 189 21.94 -3.26 -13.56
C SER A 189 22.46 -2.34 -14.66
N GLN A 190 22.49 -2.81 -15.91
CA GLN A 190 22.87 -1.99 -17.07
C GLN A 190 21.94 -0.81 -17.30
N LEU A 191 20.62 -1.05 -17.24
CA LEU A 191 19.63 0.02 -17.35
C LEU A 191 19.83 1.05 -16.24
N ARG A 192 20.06 0.60 -15.00
CA ARG A 192 20.28 1.50 -13.86
C ARG A 192 21.54 2.35 -14.05
N GLN A 193 22.67 1.75 -14.46
CA GLN A 193 23.91 2.50 -14.75
C GLN A 193 23.70 3.58 -15.81
N TYR A 194 22.78 3.36 -16.76
CA TYR A 194 22.41 4.37 -17.73
C TYR A 194 21.45 5.43 -17.17
N LEU A 195 20.41 5.04 -16.44
CA LEU A 195 19.35 5.94 -16.02
C LEU A 195 19.71 6.77 -14.78
N GLU A 196 20.39 6.17 -13.81
CA GLU A 196 20.65 6.78 -12.49
C GLU A 196 21.41 8.12 -12.59
N PRO A 197 22.49 8.25 -13.38
CA PRO A 197 23.18 9.54 -13.56
C PRO A 197 22.31 10.60 -14.27
N ARG A 198 21.23 10.18 -14.92
CA ARG A 198 20.33 11.00 -15.73
C ARG A 198 19.01 11.31 -15.02
N THR A 199 18.89 11.03 -13.72
CA THR A 199 17.64 11.21 -12.95
C THR A 199 17.03 12.61 -13.13
N ASN A 200 17.84 13.67 -13.04
CA ASN A 200 17.35 15.05 -13.23
C ASN A 200 16.89 15.31 -14.67
N THR A 201 17.59 14.78 -15.68
CA THR A 201 17.19 14.87 -17.09
C THR A 201 15.88 14.12 -17.35
N ILE A 202 15.70 12.95 -16.75
CA ILE A 202 14.45 12.16 -16.82
C ILE A 202 13.30 12.98 -16.21
N LEU A 203 13.51 13.50 -15.00
CA LEU A 203 12.52 14.31 -14.28
C LEU A 203 12.13 15.56 -15.08
N GLU A 204 13.10 16.28 -15.63
CA GLU A 204 12.83 17.45 -16.49
C GLU A 204 12.04 17.08 -17.73
N ALA A 205 12.37 15.97 -18.38
CA ALA A 205 11.65 15.50 -19.56
C ALA A 205 10.20 15.10 -19.20
N ILE A 206 9.98 14.40 -18.09
CA ILE A 206 8.65 14.06 -17.58
C ILE A 206 7.84 15.33 -17.32
N ASN A 207 8.41 16.33 -16.64
CA ASN A 207 7.70 17.56 -16.34
C ASN A 207 7.37 18.37 -17.61
N LYS A 208 8.38 18.70 -18.42
CA LYS A 208 8.25 19.60 -19.58
C LYS A 208 7.47 18.98 -20.73
N GLU A 209 7.58 17.67 -20.93
CA GLU A 209 7.03 17.02 -22.12
C GLU A 209 5.78 16.18 -21.84
N LEU A 210 5.53 15.79 -20.59
CA LEU A 210 4.35 15.00 -20.21
C LEU A 210 3.44 15.75 -19.24
N LEU A 211 3.89 16.09 -18.04
CA LEU A 211 2.99 16.55 -16.96
C LEU A 211 2.44 17.97 -17.15
N ILE A 212 3.30 18.93 -17.56
CA ILE A 212 2.83 20.30 -17.85
C ILE A 212 1.87 20.30 -19.05
N PRO A 213 2.22 19.74 -20.23
CA PRO A 213 1.29 19.72 -21.37
C PRO A 213 0.01 18.95 -21.07
N ALA A 214 0.08 17.83 -20.33
CA ALA A 214 -1.09 17.09 -19.90
C ALA A 214 -2.02 17.94 -19.05
N SER A 215 -1.49 18.64 -18.05
CA SER A 215 -2.28 19.50 -17.17
C SER A 215 -2.96 20.64 -17.93
N GLU A 216 -2.28 21.26 -18.89
CA GLU A 216 -2.88 22.28 -19.77
C GLU A 216 -4.01 21.72 -20.64
N GLN A 217 -3.81 20.56 -21.26
CA GLN A 217 -4.82 19.92 -22.09
C GLN A 217 -6.02 19.45 -21.26
N LEU A 218 -5.78 18.90 -20.07
CA LEU A 218 -6.81 18.54 -19.09
C LEU A 218 -7.67 19.76 -18.71
N LYS A 219 -7.04 20.91 -18.44
CA LYS A 219 -7.76 22.18 -18.18
C LYS A 219 -8.64 22.59 -19.35
N ARG A 220 -8.18 22.44 -20.60
CA ARG A 220 -8.99 22.75 -21.81
C ARG A 220 -10.24 21.87 -21.96
N ILE A 221 -10.21 20.64 -21.46
CA ILE A 221 -11.38 19.73 -21.45
C ILE A 221 -12.18 19.80 -20.14
N GLY A 222 -11.98 20.85 -19.34
CA GLY A 222 -12.77 21.12 -18.13
C GLY A 222 -12.34 20.36 -16.88
N LYS A 223 -11.18 19.70 -16.88
CA LYS A 223 -10.61 19.08 -15.68
C LYS A 223 -9.83 20.10 -14.85
N LYS A 224 -9.83 19.93 -13.53
CA LYS A 224 -9.15 20.86 -12.60
C LYS A 224 -7.64 20.65 -12.50
N GLY A 225 -7.16 19.46 -12.84
CA GLY A 225 -5.74 19.12 -12.79
C GLY A 225 -5.50 17.61 -12.83
N LEU A 226 -4.22 17.24 -12.84
CA LEU A 226 -3.74 15.87 -12.79
C LEU A 226 -3.36 15.48 -11.35
N VAL A 227 -3.86 14.32 -10.90
CA VAL A 227 -3.49 13.71 -9.63
C VAL A 227 -2.93 12.32 -9.92
N VAL A 228 -1.78 11.98 -9.34
CA VAL A 228 -1.19 10.65 -9.41
C VAL A 228 -1.15 10.04 -8.01
N ILE A 229 -1.74 8.86 -7.86
CA ILE A 229 -1.72 8.07 -6.62
C ILE A 229 -0.87 6.83 -6.87
N VAL A 230 0.26 6.75 -6.17
CA VAL A 230 1.19 5.64 -6.24
C VAL A 230 1.04 4.78 -4.99
N ASP A 231 0.31 3.68 -5.13
CA ASP A 231 0.03 2.72 -4.05
C ASP A 231 1.08 1.59 -4.01
N ASN A 232 1.12 0.81 -2.93
CA ASN A 232 2.00 -0.33 -2.67
C ASN A 232 3.51 -0.04 -2.61
N LEU A 233 3.97 1.21 -2.69
CA LEU A 233 5.37 1.56 -2.39
C LEU A 233 5.74 1.32 -0.92
N ASP A 234 4.75 1.15 -0.03
CA ASP A 234 4.95 0.67 1.34
C ASP A 234 5.38 -0.80 1.45
N ARG A 235 5.37 -1.54 0.33
CA ARG A 235 5.77 -2.96 0.24
C ARG A 235 7.20 -3.18 -0.25
N ILE A 236 7.97 -2.11 -0.44
CA ILE A 236 9.38 -2.19 -0.80
C ILE A 236 10.14 -2.95 0.30
N ASP A 237 11.03 -3.86 -0.10
CA ASP A 237 11.81 -4.62 0.85
C ASP A 237 12.81 -3.72 1.57
N SER A 238 12.90 -3.87 2.89
CA SER A 238 13.95 -3.26 3.73
C SER A 238 15.31 -3.93 3.53
N THR A 239 15.75 -4.15 2.29
CA THR A 239 17.09 -4.65 1.99
C THR A 239 18.12 -3.54 2.24
N PRO A 240 19.33 -3.88 2.75
CA PRO A 240 20.40 -2.92 2.84
C PRO A 240 20.79 -2.39 1.45
N LYS A 241 20.82 -1.07 1.29
CA LYS A 241 21.48 -0.37 0.17
C LYS A 241 22.83 0.17 0.67
N GLY A 242 23.67 0.64 -0.26
CA GLY A 242 24.98 1.20 0.06
C GLY A 242 24.91 2.26 1.18
N ALA A 243 26.00 2.38 1.95
CA ALA A 243 26.13 3.27 3.12
C ALA A 243 25.29 2.91 4.36
N GLY A 244 24.87 1.64 4.50
CA GLY A 244 24.24 1.13 5.72
C GLY A 244 22.81 1.63 5.94
N ARG A 245 22.13 2.05 4.86
CA ARG A 245 20.72 2.46 4.88
C ARG A 245 19.84 1.36 4.33
N THR A 246 18.61 1.29 4.80
CA THR A 246 17.60 0.44 4.17
C THR A 246 17.15 1.04 2.83
N GLN A 247 16.69 0.22 1.89
CA GLN A 247 16.16 0.69 0.61
C GLN A 247 15.03 1.75 0.75
N PRO A 248 14.06 1.62 1.68
CA PRO A 248 13.11 2.70 1.98
C PRO A 248 13.76 4.03 2.36
N GLU A 249 14.80 4.01 3.19
CA GLU A 249 15.52 5.22 3.58
C GLU A 249 16.31 5.81 2.40
N TYR A 250 16.97 4.97 1.60
CA TYR A 250 17.63 5.41 0.38
C TYR A 250 16.66 6.15 -0.56
N LEU A 251 15.48 5.59 -0.80
CA LEU A 251 14.51 6.18 -1.73
C LEU A 251 13.85 7.45 -1.17
N PHE A 252 13.30 7.39 0.03
CA PHE A 252 12.48 8.48 0.56
C PHE A 252 13.29 9.50 1.37
N VAL A 253 14.38 9.09 2.01
CA VAL A 253 15.19 10.00 2.84
C VAL A 253 16.39 10.53 2.08
N GLU A 254 17.14 9.69 1.37
CA GLU A 254 18.38 10.13 0.69
C GLU A 254 18.14 10.67 -0.72
N ARG A 255 17.18 10.09 -1.46
CA ARG A 255 16.82 10.49 -2.83
C ARG A 255 15.38 11.00 -2.96
N GLY A 256 14.73 11.31 -1.85
CA GLY A 256 13.32 11.73 -1.86
C GLY A 256 13.07 13.10 -2.53
N GLU A 257 14.11 13.90 -2.76
CA GLU A 257 13.97 15.26 -3.31
C GLU A 257 13.49 15.22 -4.77
N GLN A 258 13.89 14.19 -5.51
CA GLN A 258 13.46 13.98 -6.89
C GLN A 258 11.96 13.66 -6.95
N LEU A 259 11.42 12.96 -5.95
CA LEU A 259 10.00 12.57 -5.90
C LEU A 259 9.06 13.75 -5.61
N THR A 260 9.57 14.86 -5.05
CA THR A 260 8.77 16.07 -4.77
C THR A 260 8.65 17.01 -5.95
N LYS A 261 9.46 16.82 -6.99
CA LYS A 261 9.61 17.77 -8.11
C LYS A 261 8.67 17.51 -9.30
N LEU A 262 7.74 16.57 -9.20
CA LEU A 262 6.77 16.32 -10.27
C LEU A 262 5.73 17.44 -10.33
N HIS A 263 5.48 17.99 -11.53
CA HIS A 263 4.52 19.07 -11.76
C HIS A 263 3.07 18.55 -11.87
N CYS A 264 2.63 17.81 -10.85
CA CYS A 264 1.25 17.39 -10.66
C CYS A 264 0.99 17.11 -9.17
N HIS A 265 -0.27 16.93 -8.76
CA HIS A 265 -0.53 16.43 -7.42
C HIS A 265 -0.14 14.96 -7.33
N VAL A 266 0.59 14.59 -6.30
CA VAL A 266 1.10 13.24 -6.10
C VAL A 266 0.87 12.76 -4.67
N ILE A 267 0.47 11.51 -4.53
CA ILE A 267 0.40 10.79 -3.26
C ILE A 267 1.26 9.53 -3.37
N TYR A 268 2.24 9.39 -2.48
CA TYR A 268 3.03 8.17 -2.34
C TYR A 268 2.63 7.42 -1.07
N THR A 269 2.35 6.12 -1.19
CA THR A 269 2.44 5.24 -0.03
C THR A 269 3.89 5.04 0.39
N ILE A 270 4.20 5.04 1.68
CA ILE A 270 5.56 4.78 2.17
C ILE A 270 5.56 3.71 3.27
N PRO A 271 6.67 2.96 3.46
CA PRO A 271 6.76 1.98 4.53
C PRO A 271 6.55 2.62 5.91
N LEU A 272 5.72 2.00 6.75
CA LEU A 272 5.37 2.51 8.08
C LEU A 272 6.60 2.68 8.99
N ALA A 273 7.61 1.83 8.81
CA ALA A 273 8.90 1.91 9.49
C ALA A 273 9.56 3.30 9.44
N LEU A 274 9.41 4.05 8.34
CA LEU A 274 9.98 5.40 8.18
C LEU A 274 9.38 6.43 9.14
N ILE A 275 8.22 6.14 9.74
CA ILE A 275 7.59 6.99 10.76
C ILE A 275 8.25 6.81 12.13
N PHE A 276 9.00 5.74 12.30
CA PHE A 276 9.63 5.35 13.56
C PHE A 276 11.15 5.37 13.50
N SER A 277 11.73 5.63 12.32
CA SER A 277 13.16 5.77 12.14
C SER A 277 13.66 7.15 12.60
N ASN A 278 14.94 7.22 12.94
CA ASN A 278 15.63 8.47 13.28
C ASN A 278 15.67 9.46 12.09
N GLU A 279 15.39 8.98 10.88
CA GLU A 279 15.40 9.76 9.66
C GLU A 279 14.07 10.50 9.38
N LEU A 280 13.02 10.33 10.20
CA LEU A 280 11.73 11.01 10.03
C LEU A 280 11.86 12.54 9.91
N GLY A 281 12.78 13.15 10.66
CA GLY A 281 13.05 14.59 10.58
C GLY A 281 13.56 15.01 9.19
N ARG A 282 14.51 14.24 8.64
CA ARG A 282 15.05 14.47 7.29
C ARG A 282 14.00 14.21 6.21
N LEU A 283 13.22 13.14 6.35
CA LEU A 283 12.08 12.83 5.48
C LEU A 283 11.09 14.01 5.44
N THR A 284 10.66 14.50 6.60
CA THR A 284 9.68 15.60 6.70
C THR A 284 10.23 16.91 6.14
N SER A 285 11.50 17.24 6.42
CA SER A 285 12.16 18.42 5.88
C SER A 285 12.21 18.40 4.34
N ARG A 286 12.55 17.24 3.79
CA ARG A 286 12.70 17.03 2.34
C ARG A 286 11.39 17.10 1.56
N PHE A 287 10.33 16.51 2.11
CA PHE A 287 9.00 16.55 1.51
C PHE A 287 8.22 17.83 1.85
N GLY A 288 8.66 18.59 2.85
CA GLY A 288 7.95 19.77 3.37
C GLY A 288 6.64 19.44 4.08
N VAL A 289 6.28 18.15 4.21
CA VAL A 289 5.03 17.68 4.78
C VAL A 289 5.27 16.47 5.68
N LYS A 290 4.49 16.36 6.75
CA LYS A 290 4.48 15.17 7.60
C LYS A 290 3.66 14.06 6.93
N PRO A 291 4.15 12.81 6.90
CA PRO A 291 3.35 11.69 6.42
C PRO A 291 2.05 11.52 7.19
N LYS A 292 1.00 11.14 6.48
CA LYS A 292 -0.31 10.82 7.06
C LYS A 292 -0.39 9.33 7.33
N VAL A 293 -0.59 8.95 8.60
CA VAL A 293 -0.57 7.56 9.06
C VAL A 293 -1.99 7.08 9.29
N LEU A 294 -2.45 6.07 8.55
CA LEU A 294 -3.72 5.36 8.76
C LEU A 294 -3.57 4.37 9.93
N PRO A 295 -4.14 4.67 11.11
CA PRO A 295 -4.00 3.82 12.28
C PRO A 295 -4.87 2.56 12.16
N MET A 296 -4.62 1.61 13.06
CA MET A 296 -5.47 0.43 13.21
C MET A 296 -6.87 0.80 13.70
N VAL A 297 -7.87 -0.02 13.38
CA VAL A 297 -9.20 0.14 14.00
C VAL A 297 -9.07 -0.30 15.46
N PRO A 298 -9.39 0.53 16.46
CA PRO A 298 -9.20 0.13 17.84
C PRO A 298 -10.18 -0.99 18.21
N VAL A 299 -9.64 -2.12 18.69
CA VAL A 299 -10.42 -3.19 19.35
C VAL A 299 -10.34 -3.07 20.87
N ARG A 300 -9.35 -2.34 21.36
CA ARG A 300 -9.09 -2.05 22.77
C ARG A 300 -8.75 -0.57 22.94
N GLU A 301 -8.97 -0.08 24.14
CA GLU A 301 -8.50 1.21 24.62
C GLU A 301 -7.14 1.02 25.32
N ARG A 302 -6.43 2.12 25.56
CA ARG A 302 -5.11 2.11 26.23
C ARG A 302 -5.13 1.49 27.63
N ASP A 303 -6.27 1.58 28.32
CA ASP A 303 -6.48 0.97 29.65
C ASP A 303 -6.82 -0.53 29.60
N GLY A 304 -6.83 -1.13 28.41
CA GLY A 304 -7.09 -2.55 28.19
C GLY A 304 -8.56 -2.92 28.01
N ARG A 305 -9.51 -1.99 28.24
CA ARG A 305 -10.93 -2.23 27.97
C ARG A 305 -11.19 -2.40 26.47
N TYR A 306 -12.27 -3.07 26.10
CA TYR A 306 -12.67 -3.17 24.69
C TYR A 306 -13.18 -1.82 24.15
N CYS A 307 -12.74 -1.47 22.94
CA CYS A 307 -13.24 -0.28 22.26
C CYS A 307 -14.61 -0.58 21.64
N VAL A 308 -15.69 -0.18 22.32
CA VAL A 308 -17.07 -0.48 21.91
C VAL A 308 -17.39 0.03 20.50
N LYS A 309 -16.94 1.25 20.18
CA LYS A 309 -17.20 1.89 18.88
C LYS A 309 -16.46 1.19 17.74
N GLY A 310 -15.18 0.87 17.94
CA GLY A 310 -14.39 0.15 16.94
C GLY A 310 -14.93 -1.26 16.70
N MET A 311 -15.26 -1.99 17.77
CA MET A 311 -15.92 -3.30 17.70
C MET A 311 -17.23 -3.25 16.91
N ALA A 312 -18.09 -2.25 17.15
CA ALA A 312 -19.34 -2.09 16.41
C ALA A 312 -19.13 -1.94 14.90
N LEU A 313 -18.12 -1.16 14.47
CA LEU A 313 -17.82 -0.99 13.05
C LEU A 313 -17.18 -2.24 12.44
N LEU A 314 -16.37 -3.00 13.18
CA LEU A 314 -15.81 -4.27 12.72
C LEU A 314 -16.91 -5.33 12.51
N ARG A 315 -17.90 -5.41 13.41
CA ARG A 315 -19.11 -6.23 13.22
C ARG A 315 -19.83 -5.84 11.93
N GLN A 316 -20.04 -4.54 11.71
CA GLN A 316 -20.66 -4.04 10.48
C GLN A 316 -19.87 -4.45 9.25
N MET A 317 -18.54 -4.42 9.30
CA MET A 317 -17.69 -4.83 8.19
C MET A 317 -17.88 -6.29 7.83
N VAL A 318 -17.91 -7.18 8.84
CA VAL A 318 -18.16 -8.61 8.64
C VAL A 318 -19.55 -8.83 8.05
N LEU A 319 -20.58 -8.24 8.66
CA LEU A 319 -21.98 -8.43 8.24
C LEU A 319 -22.28 -7.79 6.89
N ALA A 320 -21.57 -6.72 6.51
CA ALA A 320 -21.69 -6.13 5.18
C ALA A 320 -21.23 -7.10 4.08
N ARG A 321 -20.29 -8.01 4.37
CA ARG A 321 -19.87 -9.05 3.41
C ARG A 321 -20.95 -10.09 3.18
N ALA A 322 -21.68 -10.47 4.24
CA ALA A 322 -22.79 -11.43 4.17
C ALA A 322 -24.06 -10.79 3.59
N PHE A 323 -24.36 -9.56 3.99
CA PHE A 323 -25.61 -8.86 3.69
C PHE A 323 -25.37 -7.42 3.21
N PRO A 324 -24.76 -7.25 2.02
CA PRO A 324 -24.39 -5.93 1.49
C PRO A 324 -25.61 -5.03 1.25
N ASP A 325 -26.75 -5.60 0.88
CA ASP A 325 -27.95 -4.85 0.51
C ASP A 325 -28.83 -4.46 1.72
N LEU A 326 -28.47 -4.90 2.93
CA LEU A 326 -29.18 -4.55 4.18
C LEU A 326 -28.61 -3.28 4.82
N SER A 327 -29.47 -2.53 5.52
CA SER A 327 -29.03 -1.40 6.35
C SER A 327 -28.23 -1.86 7.57
N PRO A 328 -27.41 -0.98 8.20
CA PRO A 328 -26.61 -1.34 9.37
C PRO A 328 -27.41 -1.96 10.52
N GLN A 329 -28.62 -1.48 10.78
CA GLN A 329 -29.49 -2.01 11.84
C GLN A 329 -30.03 -3.40 11.48
N GLN A 330 -30.42 -3.62 10.23
CA GLN A 330 -30.89 -4.93 9.76
C GLN A 330 -29.77 -5.97 9.77
N ARG A 331 -28.55 -5.60 9.38
CA ARG A 331 -27.37 -6.48 9.45
C ARG A 331 -27.16 -7.08 10.84
N LEU A 332 -27.35 -6.28 11.89
CA LEU A 332 -27.16 -6.74 13.28
C LEU A 332 -28.23 -7.75 13.72
N GLN A 333 -29.42 -7.72 13.12
CA GLN A 333 -30.48 -8.69 13.40
C GLN A 333 -30.20 -10.06 12.74
N GLU A 334 -29.29 -10.09 11.76
CA GLU A 334 -28.93 -11.29 11.01
C GLU A 334 -27.61 -11.93 11.49
N ILE A 335 -27.09 -11.55 12.67
CA ILE A 335 -25.85 -12.12 13.22
C ILE A 335 -25.96 -13.64 13.34
N GLU A 336 -27.10 -14.15 13.84
CA GLU A 336 -27.35 -15.58 14.04
C GLU A 336 -27.43 -16.38 12.72
N GLN A 337 -27.46 -15.71 11.56
CA GLN A 337 -27.38 -16.35 10.25
C GLN A 337 -25.92 -16.52 9.77
N VAL A 338 -24.98 -15.83 10.41
CA VAL A 338 -23.55 -15.83 10.05
C VAL A 338 -22.70 -16.50 11.12
N PHE A 339 -23.06 -16.34 12.39
CA PHE A 339 -22.37 -16.90 13.56
C PHE A 339 -23.39 -17.52 14.52
N ASP A 340 -22.96 -18.49 15.32
CA ASP A 340 -23.81 -19.09 16.36
C ASP A 340 -24.24 -18.11 17.47
N SER A 341 -23.49 -17.02 17.65
CA SER A 341 -23.69 -16.03 18.71
C SER A 341 -22.96 -14.71 18.41
N VAL A 342 -23.37 -13.64 19.08
CA VAL A 342 -22.69 -12.33 19.00
C VAL A 342 -21.27 -12.42 19.57
N GLU A 343 -21.08 -13.23 20.60
CA GLU A 343 -19.81 -13.47 21.29
C GLU A 343 -18.78 -14.13 20.36
N THR A 344 -19.22 -14.98 19.42
CA THR A 344 -18.34 -15.60 18.41
C THR A 344 -17.90 -14.58 17.36
N LEU A 345 -18.79 -13.72 16.87
CA LEU A 345 -18.41 -12.60 16.00
C LEU A 345 -17.45 -11.64 16.72
N ASP A 346 -17.72 -11.33 17.98
CA ASP A 346 -16.87 -10.46 18.81
C ASP A 346 -15.49 -11.05 18.98
N ARG A 347 -15.40 -12.35 19.23
CA ARG A 347 -14.13 -13.05 19.35
C ARG A 347 -13.26 -12.87 18.11
N LEU A 348 -13.85 -13.07 16.92
CA LEU A 348 -13.16 -12.88 15.64
C LEU A 348 -12.72 -11.42 15.44
N CYS A 349 -13.58 -10.45 15.77
CA CYS A 349 -13.24 -9.03 15.66
C CYS A 349 -12.10 -8.65 16.63
N GLN A 350 -12.15 -9.12 17.88
CA GLN A 350 -11.14 -8.83 18.90
C GLN A 350 -9.76 -9.38 18.51
N VAL A 351 -9.71 -10.65 18.10
CA VAL A 351 -8.42 -11.32 17.82
C VAL A 351 -7.71 -10.73 16.60
N SER A 352 -8.46 -10.14 15.68
CA SER A 352 -7.91 -9.48 14.49
C SER A 352 -7.05 -8.24 14.79
N GLY A 353 -7.13 -7.68 16.00
CA GLY A 353 -6.49 -6.41 16.34
C GLY A 353 -7.05 -5.21 15.56
N GLY A 354 -8.22 -5.37 14.92
CA GLY A 354 -8.77 -4.38 14.00
C GLY A 354 -7.97 -4.24 12.70
N HIS A 355 -7.12 -5.23 12.39
CA HIS A 355 -6.46 -5.34 11.09
C HIS A 355 -7.48 -5.84 10.06
N VAL A 356 -7.87 -4.99 9.11
CA VAL A 356 -8.92 -5.31 8.13
C VAL A 356 -8.61 -6.59 7.35
N ARG A 357 -7.39 -6.75 6.84
CA ARG A 357 -7.00 -7.96 6.11
C ARG A 357 -6.96 -9.21 7.00
N ASN A 358 -6.52 -9.11 8.26
CA ASN A 358 -6.48 -10.29 9.13
C ASN A 358 -7.90 -10.70 9.53
N LEU A 359 -8.79 -9.75 9.82
CA LEU A 359 -10.20 -10.05 10.10
C LEU A 359 -10.86 -10.77 8.91
N LEU A 360 -10.65 -10.28 7.69
CA LEU A 360 -11.16 -10.95 6.49
C LEU A 360 -10.48 -12.31 6.25
N GLY A 361 -9.18 -12.43 6.50
CA GLY A 361 -8.45 -13.69 6.39
C GLY A 361 -8.97 -14.76 7.35
N LEU A 362 -9.16 -14.41 8.63
CA LEU A 362 -9.72 -15.30 9.63
C LEU A 362 -11.16 -15.71 9.26
N LEU A 363 -11.99 -14.76 8.83
CA LEU A 363 -13.35 -15.04 8.38
C LEU A 363 -13.37 -15.96 7.15
N TYR A 364 -12.49 -15.71 6.18
CA TYR A 364 -12.35 -16.52 4.98
C TYR A 364 -11.93 -17.95 5.34
N SER A 365 -10.96 -18.13 6.24
CA SER A 365 -10.55 -19.45 6.73
C SER A 365 -11.70 -20.19 7.44
N CYS A 366 -12.52 -19.48 8.23
CA CYS A 366 -13.70 -20.11 8.86
C CYS A 366 -14.67 -20.63 7.79
N LEU A 367 -14.97 -19.83 6.76
CA LEU A 367 -15.85 -20.20 5.65
C LEU A 367 -15.29 -21.32 4.75
N GLN A 368 -13.99 -21.63 4.84
CA GLN A 368 -13.41 -22.81 4.19
C GLN A 368 -13.65 -24.10 4.98
N GLN A 369 -13.87 -24.00 6.28
CA GLN A 369 -14.05 -25.14 7.17
C GLN A 369 -15.53 -25.49 7.40
N GLU A 370 -16.40 -24.48 7.46
CA GLU A 370 -17.82 -24.65 7.82
C GLU A 370 -18.70 -23.63 7.08
N ASP A 371 -19.93 -24.03 6.75
CA ASP A 371 -20.96 -23.11 6.25
C ASP A 371 -21.58 -22.31 7.42
N PRO A 372 -22.04 -21.06 7.20
CA PRO A 372 -22.73 -20.31 8.25
C PRO A 372 -24.02 -20.99 8.74
N PRO A 373 -24.42 -20.82 10.02
CA PRO A 373 -23.76 -19.99 11.03
C PRO A 373 -22.48 -20.62 11.60
N LEU A 374 -21.39 -19.85 11.59
CA LEU A 374 -20.07 -20.29 12.04
C LEU A 374 -20.07 -20.57 13.55
N SER A 375 -19.66 -21.78 13.92
CA SER A 375 -19.59 -22.20 15.32
C SER A 375 -18.40 -21.58 16.05
N ARG A 376 -18.51 -21.42 17.37
CA ARG A 376 -17.40 -20.99 18.24
C ARG A 376 -16.18 -21.90 18.10
N ASN A 377 -16.40 -23.20 17.93
CA ASN A 377 -15.33 -24.18 17.75
C ASN A 377 -14.56 -23.95 16.44
N CYS A 378 -15.24 -23.68 15.33
CA CYS A 378 -14.60 -23.32 14.06
C CYS A 378 -13.73 -22.07 14.22
N VAL A 379 -14.27 -21.00 14.82
CA VAL A 379 -13.54 -19.75 15.04
C VAL A 379 -12.31 -19.95 15.92
N GLU A 380 -12.40 -20.68 17.04
CA GLU A 380 -11.25 -20.93 17.90
C GLU A 380 -10.18 -21.82 17.24
N ASN A 381 -10.57 -22.75 16.35
CA ASN A 381 -9.61 -23.55 15.60
C ASN A 381 -8.81 -22.68 14.63
N VAL A 382 -9.47 -21.83 13.85
CA VAL A 382 -8.80 -20.87 12.94
C VAL A 382 -7.90 -19.90 13.71
N ILE A 383 -8.35 -19.42 14.88
CA ILE A 383 -7.54 -18.56 15.75
C ILE A 383 -6.29 -19.28 16.26
N ARG A 384 -6.42 -20.56 16.63
CA ARG A 384 -5.29 -21.37 17.11
C ARG A 384 -4.24 -21.53 16.01
N GLU A 385 -4.66 -21.88 14.79
CA GLU A 385 -3.77 -21.98 13.63
C GLU A 385 -3.06 -20.65 13.36
N TYR A 386 -3.82 -19.54 13.28
CA TYR A 386 -3.25 -18.21 13.07
C TYR A 386 -2.24 -17.81 14.16
N ARG A 387 -2.56 -18.10 15.42
CA ARG A 387 -1.66 -17.82 16.55
C ARG A 387 -0.38 -18.65 16.44
N ASP A 388 -0.51 -19.94 16.17
CA ASP A 388 0.61 -20.87 16.13
C ASP A 388 1.57 -20.51 14.97
N ASP A 389 1.04 -20.07 13.83
CA ASP A 389 1.84 -19.50 12.72
C ASP A 389 2.62 -18.25 13.13
N LEU A 390 1.99 -17.32 13.87
CA LEU A 390 2.67 -16.12 14.38
C LEU A 390 3.76 -16.48 15.40
N ILE A 391 3.51 -17.44 16.29
CA ILE A 391 4.49 -17.90 17.29
C ILE A 391 5.68 -18.54 16.58
N ALA A 392 5.44 -19.39 15.57
CA ALA A 392 6.50 -20.06 14.82
C ALA A 392 7.40 -19.09 14.05
N ALA A 393 6.85 -17.94 13.64
CA ALA A 393 7.58 -16.90 12.92
C ALA A 393 8.35 -15.92 13.83
N LEU A 394 8.16 -15.97 15.15
CA LEU A 394 8.67 -14.97 16.09
C LEU A 394 9.86 -15.53 16.90
N ALA A 395 11.04 -14.96 16.69
CA ALA A 395 12.28 -15.37 17.35
C ALA A 395 12.37 -14.87 18.81
N ASP A 396 13.29 -15.44 19.59
CA ASP A 396 13.40 -15.14 21.03
C ASP A 396 13.83 -13.70 21.32
N ASP A 397 14.75 -13.14 20.54
CA ASP A 397 15.18 -11.75 20.58
C ASP A 397 14.05 -10.79 20.16
N GLU A 398 13.24 -11.18 19.17
CA GLU A 398 12.06 -10.41 18.76
C GLU A 398 10.96 -10.40 19.84
N TRP A 399 10.81 -11.47 20.63
CA TRP A 399 9.94 -11.49 21.81
C TRP A 399 10.41 -10.49 22.88
N GLU A 400 11.71 -10.44 23.16
CA GLU A 400 12.28 -9.47 24.11
C GLU A 400 12.03 -8.05 23.64
N LEU A 401 12.27 -7.78 22.36
CA LEU A 401 12.02 -6.48 21.74
C LEU A 401 10.54 -6.09 21.81
N LEU A 402 9.63 -7.04 21.55
CA LEU A 402 8.19 -6.84 21.65
C LEU A 402 7.79 -6.45 23.08
N PHE A 403 8.33 -7.13 24.08
CA PHE A 403 8.09 -6.77 25.48
C PHE A 403 8.61 -5.37 25.75
N GLN A 404 9.84 -5.02 25.36
CA GLN A 404 10.40 -3.68 25.54
C GLN A 404 9.51 -2.59 24.92
N ALA A 405 9.05 -2.77 23.69
CA ALA A 405 8.11 -1.86 23.01
C ALA A 405 6.84 -1.62 23.84
N LEU A 406 6.26 -2.68 24.40
CA LEU A 406 5.04 -2.58 25.21
C LEU A 406 5.28 -1.86 26.53
N GLN A 407 6.43 -2.05 27.18
CA GLN A 407 6.76 -1.35 28.43
C GLN A 407 6.98 0.14 28.21
N GLN A 408 7.70 0.47 27.14
CA GLN A 408 8.09 1.85 26.84
C GLN A 408 7.00 2.61 26.08
N GLN A 409 5.99 1.89 25.52
CA GLN A 409 5.00 2.43 24.59
C GLN A 409 5.65 3.21 23.44
N SER A 410 6.80 2.70 22.97
CA SER A 410 7.67 3.34 22.00
C SER A 410 8.36 2.30 21.13
N VAL A 411 8.65 2.67 19.89
CA VAL A 411 9.34 1.86 18.87
C VAL A 411 10.43 2.68 18.17
N ILE A 412 10.92 3.74 18.84
CA ILE A 412 11.76 4.77 18.22
C ILE A 412 13.19 4.29 18.07
N GLY A 413 13.75 4.51 16.87
CA GLY A 413 15.20 4.62 16.67
C GLY A 413 15.98 3.32 16.57
N ASP A 414 15.30 2.17 16.54
CA ASP A 414 15.92 0.85 16.33
C ASP A 414 15.26 0.15 15.12
N GLU A 415 16.09 -0.26 14.16
CA GLU A 415 15.69 -1.00 12.95
C GLU A 415 14.97 -2.31 13.30
N ASN A 416 15.27 -2.90 14.45
CA ASN A 416 14.66 -4.15 14.88
C ASN A 416 13.13 -4.00 15.10
N TYR A 417 12.65 -2.80 15.50
CA TYR A 417 11.19 -2.57 15.65
C TYR A 417 10.44 -2.57 14.31
N GLN A 418 11.14 -2.35 13.19
CA GLN A 418 10.54 -2.44 11.88
C GLN A 418 10.01 -3.86 11.62
N ILE A 419 10.71 -4.87 12.13
CA ILE A 419 10.33 -6.27 12.00
C ILE A 419 9.00 -6.52 12.73
N LEU A 420 8.84 -6.02 13.96
CA LEU A 420 7.61 -6.19 14.72
C LEU A 420 6.37 -5.60 14.04
N LEU A 421 6.53 -4.43 13.40
CA LEU A 421 5.44 -3.77 12.68
C LEU A 421 5.16 -4.46 11.33
N ARG A 422 6.22 -4.83 10.59
CA ARG A 422 6.09 -5.46 9.27
C ARG A 422 5.50 -6.87 9.36
N SER A 423 5.90 -7.63 10.38
CA SER A 423 5.39 -8.98 10.66
C SER A 423 4.06 -8.99 11.42
N MET A 424 3.47 -7.81 11.69
CA MET A 424 2.19 -7.67 12.40
C MET A 424 2.19 -8.27 13.82
N PHE A 425 3.36 -8.32 14.47
CA PHE A 425 3.48 -8.72 15.87
C PHE A 425 3.05 -7.60 16.81
N LEU A 426 3.26 -6.35 16.38
CA LEU A 426 2.88 -5.14 17.09
C LEU A 426 2.02 -4.24 16.21
N PHE A 427 0.92 -3.74 16.77
CA PHE A 427 0.01 -2.82 16.12
C PHE A 427 0.11 -1.41 16.69
N GLU A 428 -0.09 -0.43 15.81
CA GLU A 428 -0.14 0.99 16.17
C GLU A 428 -1.59 1.45 16.19
N TYR A 429 -2.00 1.98 17.34
CA TYR A 429 -3.32 2.57 17.56
C TYR A 429 -3.18 4.04 17.91
N ARG A 430 -4.30 4.75 17.88
CA ARG A 430 -4.35 6.18 18.19
C ARG A 430 -5.59 6.52 18.98
N ASP A 431 -5.42 7.32 20.02
CA ASP A 431 -6.46 7.88 20.87
C ASP A 431 -6.27 9.40 21.02
N GLU A 432 -7.05 10.03 21.90
CA GLU A 432 -6.96 11.47 22.19
C GLU A 432 -5.61 11.87 22.81
N ASN A 433 -4.93 10.94 23.48
CA ASN A 433 -3.59 11.13 24.05
C ASN A 433 -2.47 10.85 23.03
N GLY A 434 -2.83 10.50 21.80
CA GLY A 434 -1.91 10.26 20.70
C GLY A 434 -1.70 8.77 20.43
N ARG A 435 -0.47 8.43 20.05
CA ARG A 435 -0.12 7.07 19.60
C ARG A 435 0.04 6.13 20.79
N TRP A 436 -0.28 4.85 20.57
CA TRP A 436 0.11 3.76 21.46
C TRP A 436 0.22 2.45 20.71
N PHE A 437 0.80 1.45 21.38
CA PHE A 437 1.09 0.17 20.78
C PHE A 437 0.53 -0.97 21.61
N TRP A 438 0.06 -1.99 20.90
CA TRP A 438 -0.35 -3.23 21.51
C TRP A 438 0.09 -4.41 20.66
N ILE A 439 0.38 -5.51 21.34
CA ILE A 439 0.69 -6.79 20.71
C ILE A 439 -0.50 -7.25 19.86
N ASN A 440 -0.21 -8.02 18.82
CA ASN A 440 -1.23 -8.77 18.10
C ASN A 440 -2.07 -9.60 19.11
N PRO A 441 -3.40 -9.43 19.16
CA PRO A 441 -4.21 -10.11 20.16
C PRO A 441 -4.10 -11.64 20.15
N ALA A 442 -3.82 -12.27 19.00
CA ALA A 442 -3.55 -13.70 18.95
C ALA A 442 -2.28 -14.07 19.74
N LEU A 443 -1.19 -13.30 19.60
CA LEU A 443 0.04 -13.50 20.36
C LEU A 443 -0.13 -13.20 21.85
N ALA A 444 -1.09 -12.34 22.23
CA ALA A 444 -1.41 -12.10 23.64
C ALA A 444 -1.93 -13.35 24.37
N GLU A 445 -2.34 -14.39 23.63
CA GLU A 445 -2.79 -15.67 24.18
C GLU A 445 -1.66 -16.70 24.32
N ALA A 446 -0.44 -16.37 23.87
CA ALA A 446 0.73 -17.22 24.02
C ALA A 446 1.17 -17.30 25.50
N GLU A 447 1.62 -18.47 25.93
CA GLU A 447 2.08 -18.69 27.33
C GLU A 447 3.25 -17.77 27.70
N LYS A 448 4.15 -17.48 26.75
CA LYS A 448 5.28 -16.56 26.95
C LYS A 448 4.80 -15.15 27.30
N PHE A 449 3.76 -14.65 26.63
CA PHE A 449 3.16 -13.34 26.92
C PHE A 449 2.40 -13.33 28.25
N LYS A 450 1.59 -14.35 28.53
CA LYS A 450 0.87 -14.47 29.81
C LYS A 450 1.82 -14.50 31.01
N SER A 451 2.91 -15.27 30.89
CA SER A 451 3.94 -15.35 31.93
C SER A 451 4.61 -14.00 32.17
N TRP A 452 4.92 -13.27 31.10
CA TRP A 452 5.47 -11.92 31.19
C TRP A 452 4.50 -10.93 31.87
N GLN A 453 3.20 -10.99 31.58
CA GLN A 453 2.21 -10.14 32.24
C GLN A 453 2.09 -10.44 33.74
N LEU A 454 2.14 -11.72 34.13
CA LEU A 454 2.10 -12.13 35.54
C LEU A 454 3.33 -11.66 36.33
N GLN A 455 4.48 -11.53 35.68
CA GLN A 455 5.69 -10.98 36.32
C GLN A 455 5.64 -9.46 36.50
N LYS A 456 4.70 -8.78 35.82
CA LYS A 456 4.50 -7.32 35.89
C LYS A 456 3.38 -6.88 36.82
N ALA A 457 2.40 -7.75 37.06
CA ALA A 457 1.30 -7.53 38.00
C ALA A 457 1.80 -7.74 39.44
#